data_AF-A0A517VFL3-F1
#
_entry.id   AF-A0A517VFL3-F1
#
_cell.length_a   1.000
_cell.length_b   1.000
_cell.length_c   1.000
_cell.angle_alpha   90.00
_cell.angle_beta   90.00
_cell.angle_gamma   90.00
#
_symmetry.space_group_name_H-M   'P 1'
#
loop_
_entity.id
_entity.type
_entity.pdbx_description
1 polymer ?
#
loop_
_entity_poly.entity_id
_entity_poly.type
_entity_poly.pdbx_seq_one_letter_code
_entity_poly.pdbx_strand_id
1 'polypeptide(L)'
;MNTELVELDETFLINLYNIQANQADILLADDQAVVTIRDEDQAQISVEDISVNENAGTAVITVSLNAPVDAPISVDYSTSDQTANNPADYHSASGTLIFNPGILSQTITVSIVDSDYFEVNETFQVDLSNVQDLDRNVTLSDDQAVVTIQDKEIGAADIHFRVVNQPTSTSLTGEADSIPVNQSIISEWSMYWVEIWVELTSRIEQGIFSAQVDLSYNSEFTSAAEIELGAGFTQNQAGIINDPNGTVTGITAESTSADLGTDRPLLFARIRFAPGSEDQVFLDTESQIIGPYDLNFELSNAQVSLTGNTPVTVNAGLSPGASIYANPFDLNDDDVINYRDLIRFVGLFNTVPSQSDSDEAWFADFNQDDRINYRDLIALIGNYGKSKPAPSPVNYSQNYPDAWNHLLLANTLITAPVTADSVSQPNVVSTFDSAVSLTSPALSSEQQETLKHIDIQVLDLGGDILGRAAGSTIYIDVNAAGYGWFVDSTPADYSEYYWSSELTLIALPDSDAADGIDLWTVIQHELGHLLDYEHSETGLMQETLAPGIRKLPEWELNYEYEDAIDPETIDPYFSTIQDGNNLLPF
;
A
#
# COMPACT_ATOMS: atom_id res chain seq x y z
N MET A 1 -29.27 79.57 13.31
CA MET A 1 -29.94 78.57 12.44
C MET A 1 -29.73 77.25 13.15
N ASN A 2 -30.72 76.36 13.23
CA ASN A 2 -30.44 75.02 13.78
C ASN A 2 -29.59 74.24 12.78
N THR A 3 -28.49 73.66 13.24
CA THR A 3 -27.61 72.78 12.46
C THR A 3 -27.55 71.40 13.11
N GLU A 4 -26.71 70.51 12.60
CA GLU A 4 -26.36 69.22 13.20
C GLU A 4 -24.86 69.21 13.58
N LEU A 5 -24.32 70.40 13.88
CA LEU A 5 -22.90 70.61 14.14
C LEU A 5 -22.75 70.66 15.66
N VAL A 6 -22.04 69.69 16.22
CA VAL A 6 -21.77 69.72 17.66
C VAL A 6 -20.79 70.86 17.97
N GLU A 7 -21.27 71.82 18.76
CA GLU A 7 -20.56 73.06 19.09
C GLU A 7 -20.71 73.43 20.57
N LEU A 8 -20.27 74.62 20.98
CA LEU A 8 -20.39 75.09 22.39
C LEU A 8 -21.60 76.01 22.45
N ASP A 9 -22.13 76.20 23.66
CA ASP A 9 -23.10 77.26 23.91
C ASP A 9 -22.58 78.61 23.39
N GLU A 10 -23.35 79.24 22.52
CA GLU A 10 -23.06 80.57 21.99
C GLU A 10 -23.79 81.64 22.81
N THR A 11 -23.28 82.88 22.77
CA THR A 11 -23.97 84.01 23.40
C THR A 11 -24.05 85.22 22.49
N PHE A 12 -25.15 85.96 22.59
CA PHE A 12 -25.28 87.27 21.97
C PHE A 12 -25.99 88.25 22.90
N LEU A 13 -25.83 89.55 22.60
CA LEU A 13 -26.32 90.64 23.42
C LEU A 13 -27.49 91.33 22.73
N ILE A 14 -28.55 91.62 23.48
CA ILE A 14 -29.62 92.53 23.08
C ILE A 14 -29.43 93.83 23.84
N ASN A 15 -29.11 94.90 23.11
CA ASN A 15 -28.90 96.22 23.69
C ASN A 15 -30.16 97.08 23.54
N LEU A 16 -30.62 97.68 24.63
CA LEU A 16 -31.68 98.68 24.63
C LEU A 16 -31.03 100.07 24.50
N TYR A 17 -31.44 100.84 23.51
CA TYR A 17 -30.93 102.19 23.28
C TYR A 17 -32.03 103.12 22.78
N ASN A 18 -31.74 104.43 22.79
CA ASN A 18 -32.61 105.49 22.26
C ASN A 18 -33.99 105.60 22.93
N ILE A 19 -34.02 105.63 24.27
CA ILE A 19 -35.26 105.84 25.04
C ILE A 19 -35.98 107.14 24.61
N GLN A 20 -37.27 107.03 24.23
CA GLN A 20 -38.10 108.18 23.85
C GLN A 20 -39.04 108.55 25.00
N ALA A 21 -38.55 109.37 25.94
CA ALA A 21 -39.23 109.63 27.21
C ALA A 21 -40.03 110.96 27.28
N ASN A 22 -40.17 111.71 26.17
CA ASN A 22 -40.92 113.00 26.13
C ASN A 22 -40.64 113.95 27.32
N GLN A 23 -39.36 114.20 27.61
CA GLN A 23 -38.84 115.03 28.72
C GLN A 23 -38.94 114.42 30.13
N ALA A 24 -39.40 113.18 30.30
CA ALA A 24 -39.31 112.47 31.57
C ALA A 24 -37.88 111.96 31.81
N ASP A 25 -37.42 112.00 33.07
CA ASP A 25 -36.13 111.48 33.50
C ASP A 25 -36.23 109.97 33.73
N ILE A 26 -35.94 109.19 32.69
CA ILE A 26 -35.98 107.72 32.72
C ILE A 26 -34.62 107.17 32.33
N LEU A 27 -34.09 106.28 33.17
CA LEU A 27 -32.85 105.55 32.96
C LEU A 27 -33.15 104.07 32.71
N LEU A 28 -32.36 103.44 31.83
CA LEU A 28 -32.31 101.97 31.75
C LEU A 28 -31.42 101.48 32.89
N ALA A 29 -32.01 100.84 33.90
CA ALA A 29 -31.25 100.27 35.02
C ALA A 29 -30.41 99.05 34.60
N ASP A 30 -30.85 98.39 33.53
CA ASP A 30 -30.15 97.33 32.81
C ASP A 30 -30.50 97.52 31.33
N ASP A 31 -29.51 97.88 30.51
CA ASP A 31 -29.67 98.14 29.08
C ASP A 31 -29.21 96.96 28.22
N GLN A 32 -28.85 95.82 28.83
CA GLN A 32 -28.27 94.69 28.11
C GLN A 32 -28.79 93.35 28.62
N ALA A 33 -29.48 92.61 27.74
CA ALA A 33 -29.78 91.20 27.98
C ALA A 33 -28.73 90.31 27.29
N VAL A 34 -28.21 89.31 28.02
CA VAL A 34 -27.42 88.22 27.44
C VAL A 34 -28.36 87.09 27.07
N VAL A 35 -28.31 86.64 25.82
CA VAL A 35 -29.01 85.45 25.34
C VAL A 35 -27.98 84.37 25.12
N THR A 36 -28.19 83.20 25.73
CA THR A 36 -27.40 81.99 25.48
C THR A 36 -28.18 81.07 24.55
N ILE A 37 -27.56 80.64 23.47
CA ILE A 37 -28.04 79.57 22.60
C ILE A 37 -27.34 78.32 23.09
N ARG A 38 -28.12 77.35 23.58
CA ARG A 38 -27.55 76.07 24.03
C ARG A 38 -27.50 75.10 22.87
N ASP A 39 -26.37 74.43 22.71
CA ASP A 39 -26.29 73.32 21.79
C ASP A 39 -27.00 72.09 22.39
N GLU A 40 -27.74 71.36 21.57
CA GLU A 40 -28.41 70.12 21.93
C GLU A 40 -27.99 68.94 21.03
N ASP A 41 -27.03 69.16 20.14
CA ASP A 41 -26.49 68.16 19.25
C ASP A 41 -25.55 67.19 20.01
N GLN A 42 -25.41 65.97 19.49
CA GLN A 42 -24.52 64.94 20.01
C GLN A 42 -23.88 64.17 18.86
N ALA A 43 -22.58 63.91 18.96
CA ALA A 43 -21.89 63.00 18.05
C ALA A 43 -21.57 61.68 18.75
N GLN A 44 -21.51 60.61 17.96
CA GLN A 44 -21.21 59.26 18.41
C GLN A 44 -20.10 58.66 17.54
N ILE A 45 -19.14 58.04 18.21
CA ILE A 45 -18.07 57.26 17.59
C ILE A 45 -18.45 55.78 17.63
N SER A 46 -18.24 55.09 16.51
CA SER A 46 -18.39 53.64 16.38
C SER A 46 -17.22 53.03 15.62
N VAL A 47 -16.83 51.81 15.96
CA VAL A 47 -15.85 51.00 15.21
C VAL A 47 -16.58 49.81 14.57
N GLU A 48 -16.18 49.40 13.36
CA GLU A 48 -16.84 48.30 12.64
C GLU A 48 -16.16 46.94 12.86
N ASP A 49 -16.96 45.88 13.01
CA ASP A 49 -16.49 44.50 12.89
C ASP A 49 -16.13 44.18 11.43
N ILE A 50 -15.06 43.42 11.21
CA ILE A 50 -14.65 42.98 9.87
C ILE A 50 -14.22 41.52 9.84
N SER A 51 -14.26 40.93 8.64
CA SER A 51 -13.54 39.69 8.34
C SER A 51 -12.50 39.95 7.27
N VAL A 52 -11.33 39.34 7.43
CA VAL A 52 -10.19 39.49 6.54
C VAL A 52 -9.57 38.12 6.28
N ASN A 53 -9.07 37.89 5.06
CA ASN A 53 -8.28 36.68 4.81
C ASN A 53 -6.91 36.82 5.47
N GLU A 54 -6.39 35.72 5.99
CA GLU A 54 -5.05 35.65 6.59
C GLU A 54 -3.96 36.23 5.65
N ASN A 55 -4.06 35.92 4.34
CA ASN A 55 -3.13 36.42 3.32
C ASN A 55 -3.35 37.88 2.86
N ALA A 56 -4.26 38.64 3.49
CA ALA A 56 -4.49 40.04 3.13
C ALA A 56 -3.32 40.96 3.51
N GLY A 57 -2.44 40.50 4.41
CA GLY A 57 -1.31 41.24 4.96
C GLY A 57 -1.69 42.32 5.97
N THR A 58 -2.85 42.97 5.81
CA THR A 58 -3.38 43.92 6.80
C THR A 58 -4.91 43.89 6.89
N ALA A 59 -5.42 44.02 8.10
CA ALA A 59 -6.79 44.37 8.41
C ALA A 59 -6.93 45.90 8.48
N VAL A 60 -7.94 46.46 7.79
CA VAL A 60 -8.25 47.90 7.81
C VAL A 60 -9.63 48.09 8.42
N ILE A 61 -9.67 48.64 9.64
CA ILE A 61 -10.88 48.80 10.44
C ILE A 61 -11.31 50.27 10.39
N THR A 62 -12.55 50.55 9.99
CA THR A 62 -13.08 51.91 9.95
C THR A 62 -13.66 52.33 11.30
N VAL A 63 -13.27 53.51 11.77
CA VAL A 63 -13.89 54.21 12.90
C VAL A 63 -14.68 55.40 12.36
N SER A 64 -15.96 55.49 12.68
CA SER A 64 -16.88 56.49 12.15
C SER A 64 -17.35 57.45 13.23
N LEU A 65 -17.57 58.70 12.85
CA LEU A 65 -18.20 59.75 13.64
C LEU A 65 -19.50 60.16 12.93
N ASN A 66 -20.64 60.02 13.60
CA ASN A 66 -21.95 60.13 12.93
C ASN A 66 -22.40 61.58 12.62
N ALA A 67 -21.79 62.58 13.25
CA ALA A 67 -22.11 63.99 13.09
C ALA A 67 -20.83 64.85 13.15
N PRO A 68 -20.74 65.97 12.40
CA PRO A 68 -19.58 66.83 12.44
C PRO A 68 -19.44 67.54 13.79
N VAL A 69 -18.19 67.76 14.19
CA VAL A 69 -17.83 68.50 15.41
C VAL A 69 -16.99 69.72 15.01
N ASP A 70 -17.19 70.86 15.68
CA ASP A 70 -16.53 72.14 15.36
C ASP A 70 -15.05 72.21 15.77
N ALA A 71 -14.60 71.25 16.58
CA ALA A 71 -13.27 71.14 17.16
C ALA A 71 -12.65 69.77 16.84
N PRO A 72 -11.31 69.65 16.86
CA PRO A 72 -10.67 68.35 16.73
C PRO A 72 -10.97 67.48 17.95
N ILE A 73 -11.48 66.27 17.73
CA ILE A 73 -11.70 65.26 18.76
C ILE A 73 -10.74 64.10 18.56
N SER A 74 -10.36 63.42 19.64
CA SER A 74 -9.50 62.23 19.55
C SER A 74 -10.01 61.07 20.37
N VAL A 75 -9.68 59.86 19.93
CA VAL A 75 -10.01 58.61 20.61
C VAL A 75 -8.80 57.68 20.54
N ASP A 76 -8.45 57.06 21.66
CA ASP A 76 -7.38 56.07 21.71
C ASP A 76 -7.90 54.70 21.28
N TYR A 77 -7.02 53.85 20.75
CA TYR A 77 -7.33 52.46 20.44
C TYR A 77 -6.22 51.51 20.85
N SER A 78 -6.58 50.26 21.13
CA SER A 78 -5.65 49.15 21.35
C SER A 78 -6.25 47.83 20.90
N THR A 79 -5.41 46.91 20.42
CA THR A 79 -5.81 45.54 20.12
C THR A 79 -5.64 44.61 21.33
N SER A 80 -6.48 43.58 21.45
CA SER A 80 -6.34 42.50 22.43
C SER A 80 -6.61 41.12 21.80
N ASP A 81 -5.88 40.11 22.28
CA ASP A 81 -6.00 38.72 21.81
C ASP A 81 -7.39 38.16 22.17
N GLN A 82 -7.95 37.33 21.27
CA GLN A 82 -9.02 36.40 21.63
C GLN A 82 -8.61 34.97 21.28
N THR A 83 -9.06 34.41 20.15
CA THR A 83 -8.53 33.13 19.66
C THR A 83 -7.27 33.34 18.83
N ALA A 84 -7.18 34.47 18.11
CA ALA A 84 -5.96 34.93 17.47
C ALA A 84 -5.02 35.58 18.50
N ASN A 85 -3.74 35.22 18.44
CA ASN A 85 -2.68 35.54 19.37
C ASN A 85 -1.60 36.39 18.69
N ASN A 86 -1.17 37.47 19.34
CA ASN A 86 0.03 38.20 18.92
C ASN A 86 1.32 37.54 19.48
N PRO A 87 2.36 37.27 18.65
CA PRO A 87 2.51 37.67 17.25
C PRO A 87 2.25 36.53 16.25
N ALA A 88 1.56 35.45 16.63
CA ALA A 88 1.34 34.29 15.76
C ALA A 88 0.45 34.66 14.57
N ASP A 89 -0.66 35.36 14.83
CA ASP A 89 -1.75 35.54 13.85
C ASP A 89 -1.88 37.02 13.42
N TYR A 90 -1.49 37.94 14.31
CA TYR A 90 -1.48 39.37 14.03
C TYR A 90 -0.41 40.10 14.85
N HIS A 91 -0.06 41.32 14.44
CA HIS A 91 0.78 42.21 15.25
C HIS A 91 -0.05 43.23 16.01
N SER A 92 0.06 43.21 17.33
CA SER A 92 -0.67 44.14 18.20
C SER A 92 -0.42 45.61 17.83
N ALA A 93 -1.50 46.39 17.84
CA ALA A 93 -1.51 47.80 17.46
C ALA A 93 -2.19 48.65 18.54
N SER A 94 -1.68 49.85 18.76
CA SER A 94 -2.31 50.86 19.61
C SER A 94 -1.94 52.27 19.15
N GLY A 95 -2.78 53.25 19.46
CA GLY A 95 -2.54 54.63 19.09
C GLY A 95 -3.71 55.55 19.37
N THR A 96 -3.70 56.73 18.76
CA THR A 96 -4.75 57.75 18.90
C THR A 96 -5.22 58.17 17.51
N LEU A 97 -6.53 58.10 17.27
CA LEU A 97 -7.17 58.65 16.07
C LEU A 97 -7.60 60.09 16.35
N ILE A 98 -7.42 60.98 15.36
CA ILE A 98 -7.81 62.40 15.46
C ILE A 98 -8.81 62.72 14.37
N PHE A 99 -10.04 63.08 14.74
CA PHE A 99 -11.04 63.60 13.82
C PHE A 99 -10.94 65.12 13.81
N ASN A 100 -10.31 65.67 12.77
CA ASN A 100 -10.33 67.12 12.55
C ASN A 100 -11.76 67.58 12.20
N PRO A 101 -12.10 68.88 12.40
CA PRO A 101 -13.43 69.39 12.11
C PRO A 101 -13.93 68.99 10.71
N GLY A 102 -15.13 68.40 10.66
CA GLY A 102 -15.77 67.92 9.43
C GLY A 102 -15.28 66.56 8.90
N ILE A 103 -14.26 65.93 9.50
CA ILE A 103 -13.87 64.55 9.20
C ILE A 103 -14.76 63.59 9.96
N LEU A 104 -15.37 62.64 9.26
CA LEU A 104 -16.35 61.71 9.82
C LEU A 104 -15.88 60.26 9.85
N SER A 105 -14.67 59.97 9.37
CA SER A 105 -14.12 58.62 9.33
C SER A 105 -12.60 58.63 9.46
N GLN A 106 -12.08 57.65 10.18
CA GLN A 106 -10.67 57.32 10.30
C GLN A 106 -10.49 55.79 10.19
N THR A 107 -9.25 55.35 10.02
CA THR A 107 -8.94 53.92 9.89
C THR A 107 -7.84 53.48 10.84
N ILE A 108 -8.00 52.28 11.40
CA ILE A 108 -6.95 51.55 12.12
C ILE A 108 -6.41 50.47 11.17
N THR A 109 -5.08 50.31 11.12
CA THR A 109 -4.45 49.26 10.32
C THR A 109 -3.68 48.32 11.23
N VAL A 110 -4.00 47.03 11.15
CA VAL A 110 -3.37 45.96 11.92
C VAL A 110 -2.73 44.98 10.94
N SER A 111 -1.47 44.62 11.15
CA SER A 111 -0.79 43.62 10.31
C SER A 111 -1.27 42.21 10.65
N ILE A 112 -1.59 41.43 9.62
CA ILE A 112 -1.98 40.01 9.73
C ILE A 112 -0.78 39.15 9.32
N VAL A 113 -0.55 38.08 10.05
CA VAL A 113 0.50 37.10 9.77
C VAL A 113 -0.10 36.00 8.91
N ASP A 114 0.61 35.60 7.86
CA ASP A 114 0.21 34.55 6.91
C ASP A 114 1.08 33.32 7.16
N SER A 115 0.44 32.19 7.44
CA SER A 115 1.07 30.90 7.73
C SER A 115 0.76 29.87 6.63
N ASP A 116 1.45 28.73 6.66
CA ASP A 116 1.13 27.58 5.78
C ASP A 116 0.35 26.50 6.53
N TYR A 117 -0.10 26.78 7.76
CA TYR A 117 -0.84 25.86 8.61
C TYR A 117 -2.33 26.10 8.47
N PHE A 118 -3.11 25.02 8.41
CA PHE A 118 -4.55 25.12 8.52
C PHE A 118 -4.94 25.43 9.97
N GLU A 119 -5.68 26.52 10.11
CA GLU A 119 -6.18 27.06 11.36
C GLU A 119 -7.69 27.29 11.24
N VAL A 120 -8.41 27.21 12.35
CA VAL A 120 -9.83 27.61 12.34
C VAL A 120 -9.93 29.12 12.23
N ASN A 121 -11.07 29.66 11.79
CA ASN A 121 -11.25 31.12 11.82
C ASN A 121 -11.02 31.66 13.24
N GLU A 122 -10.13 32.62 13.34
CA GLU A 122 -9.72 33.20 14.63
C GLU A 122 -10.15 34.66 14.75
N THR A 123 -10.21 35.16 15.98
CA THR A 123 -10.60 36.54 16.26
C THR A 123 -9.61 37.25 17.15
N PHE A 124 -9.44 38.55 16.93
CA PHE A 124 -8.88 39.49 17.89
C PHE A 124 -9.80 40.70 18.01
N GLN A 125 -9.61 41.50 19.04
CA GLN A 125 -10.47 42.65 19.35
C GLN A 125 -9.72 43.97 19.20
N VAL A 126 -10.44 45.03 18.80
CA VAL A 126 -10.01 46.42 18.84
C VAL A 126 -10.91 47.18 19.81
N ASP A 127 -10.32 47.77 20.85
CA ASP A 127 -11.03 48.57 21.84
C ASP A 127 -10.76 50.06 21.63
N LEU A 128 -11.81 50.88 21.60
CA LEU A 128 -11.73 52.33 21.64
C LEU A 128 -11.82 52.83 23.08
N SER A 129 -11.04 53.86 23.41
CA SER A 129 -11.04 54.43 24.77
C SER A 129 -10.63 55.89 24.78
N ASN A 130 -10.75 56.51 25.96
CA ASN A 130 -10.20 57.83 26.25
C ASN A 130 -10.60 58.93 25.22
N VAL A 131 -11.91 59.04 24.93
CA VAL A 131 -12.42 60.13 24.09
C VAL A 131 -12.05 61.48 24.68
N GLN A 132 -11.41 62.33 23.87
CA GLN A 132 -11.11 63.73 24.17
C GLN A 132 -11.91 64.59 23.21
N ASP A 133 -12.93 65.26 23.74
CA ASP A 133 -13.94 66.00 22.97
C ASP A 133 -13.94 67.51 23.23
N LEU A 134 -13.08 68.00 24.14
CA LEU A 134 -13.01 69.41 24.53
C LEU A 134 -14.38 69.97 24.95
N ASP A 135 -15.12 69.20 25.76
CA ASP A 135 -16.46 69.53 26.24
C ASP A 135 -17.54 69.57 25.14
N ARG A 136 -17.28 68.98 23.97
CA ARG A 136 -18.32 68.69 22.96
C ARG A 136 -19.01 67.39 23.35
N ASN A 137 -20.32 67.32 23.21
CA ASN A 137 -21.09 66.13 23.59
C ASN A 137 -20.79 64.97 22.61
N VAL A 138 -19.66 64.28 22.78
CA VAL A 138 -19.23 63.14 21.95
C VAL A 138 -19.18 61.88 22.82
N THR A 139 -19.79 60.81 22.34
CA THR A 139 -19.87 59.53 23.07
C THR A 139 -19.44 58.36 22.20
N LEU A 140 -19.12 57.22 22.81
CA LEU A 140 -18.91 55.96 22.09
C LEU A 140 -20.27 55.25 22.01
N SER A 141 -20.79 55.04 20.81
CA SER A 141 -21.97 54.18 20.60
C SER A 141 -21.58 52.72 20.44
N ASP A 142 -20.37 52.48 19.94
CA ASP A 142 -19.74 51.17 19.84
C ASP A 142 -18.23 51.35 20.03
N ASP A 143 -17.70 50.78 21.11
CA ASP A 143 -16.30 50.91 21.50
C ASP A 143 -15.49 49.64 21.25
N GLN A 144 -16.07 48.59 20.64
CA GLN A 144 -15.41 47.32 20.43
C GLN A 144 -15.66 46.79 19.02
N ALA A 145 -14.58 46.45 18.31
CA ALA A 145 -14.68 45.72 17.06
C ALA A 145 -14.00 44.36 17.15
N VAL A 146 -14.66 43.33 16.63
CA VAL A 146 -14.13 41.99 16.42
C VAL A 146 -13.60 41.90 14.99
N VAL A 147 -12.33 41.56 14.87
CA VAL A 147 -11.69 41.24 13.59
C VAL A 147 -11.58 39.74 13.49
N THR A 148 -12.24 39.14 12.49
CA THR A 148 -12.13 37.72 12.18
C THR A 148 -11.10 37.48 11.09
N ILE A 149 -10.07 36.67 11.38
CA ILE A 149 -9.09 36.20 10.43
C ILE A 149 -9.64 34.89 9.83
N GLN A 150 -9.83 34.88 8.52
CA GLN A 150 -10.24 33.71 7.76
C GLN A 150 -9.01 33.04 7.19
N ASP A 151 -8.77 31.81 7.62
CA ASP A 151 -7.70 31.00 7.09
C ASP A 151 -7.94 30.72 5.59
N LYS A 152 -6.86 30.69 4.82
CA LYS A 152 -6.89 30.34 3.39
C LYS A 152 -6.58 28.87 3.17
N GLU A 153 -5.97 28.18 4.14
CA GLU A 153 -5.72 26.76 4.06
C GLU A 153 -7.02 25.96 4.20
N ILE A 154 -6.98 24.73 3.70
CA ILE A 154 -8.09 23.77 3.87
C ILE A 154 -7.50 22.56 4.56
N GLY A 155 -8.05 22.21 5.73
CA GLY A 155 -7.71 20.98 6.42
C GLY A 155 -8.07 19.77 5.56
N ALA A 156 -7.08 18.89 5.34
CA ALA A 156 -7.25 17.67 4.56
C ALA A 156 -6.61 16.47 5.28
N ALA A 157 -7.25 15.32 5.12
CA ALA A 157 -6.78 14.05 5.63
C ALA A 157 -7.00 12.93 4.61
N ASP A 158 -6.05 12.01 4.54
CA ASP A 158 -6.17 10.79 3.77
C ASP A 158 -6.51 9.64 4.72
N ILE A 159 -7.49 8.82 4.35
CA ILE A 159 -7.76 7.55 5.03
C ILE A 159 -7.10 6.44 4.24
N HIS A 160 -6.09 5.81 4.85
CA HIS A 160 -5.41 4.67 4.27
C HIS A 160 -6.03 3.36 4.74
N PHE A 161 -6.14 2.45 3.80
CA PHE A 161 -6.82 1.19 3.97
C PHE A 161 -5.84 0.07 3.64
N ARG A 162 -5.54 -0.80 4.61
CA ARG A 162 -4.48 -1.82 4.49
C ARG A 162 -4.93 -3.17 5.03
N VAL A 163 -4.66 -4.21 4.26
CA VAL A 163 -4.75 -5.60 4.70
C VAL A 163 -3.40 -6.05 5.26
N VAL A 164 -3.39 -6.62 6.47
CA VAL A 164 -2.21 -7.15 7.14
C VAL A 164 -2.49 -8.50 7.79
N ASN A 165 -1.51 -9.41 7.80
CA ASN A 165 -1.70 -10.75 8.41
C ASN A 165 -1.65 -10.73 9.93
N GLN A 166 -1.06 -9.69 10.52
CA GLN A 166 -0.96 -9.48 11.95
C GLN A 166 -1.18 -7.99 12.26
N PRO A 167 -1.80 -7.64 13.40
CA PRO A 167 -2.01 -6.26 13.78
C PRO A 167 -0.71 -5.46 13.77
N THR A 168 -0.71 -4.30 13.12
CA THR A 168 0.43 -3.39 13.12
C THR A 168 0.65 -2.85 14.54
N SER A 169 1.91 -2.86 14.95
CA SER A 169 2.32 -2.31 16.25
C SER A 169 2.27 -0.78 16.20
N THR A 170 1.62 -0.19 17.20
CA THR A 170 1.48 1.27 17.34
C THR A 170 2.10 1.75 18.65
N SER A 171 2.28 3.08 18.76
CA SER A 171 2.57 3.74 20.02
C SER A 171 1.40 3.57 21.00
N LEU A 172 1.60 3.99 22.26
CA LEU A 172 0.53 4.01 23.27
C LEU A 172 -0.66 4.90 22.88
N THR A 173 -0.45 5.86 21.98
CA THR A 173 -1.47 6.78 21.44
C THR A 173 -2.07 6.30 20.12
N GLY A 174 -1.64 5.14 19.60
CA GLY A 174 -2.17 4.57 18.35
C GLY A 174 -1.47 5.06 17.08
N GLU A 175 -0.37 5.80 17.20
CA GLU A 175 0.39 6.32 16.05
C GLU A 175 1.46 5.33 15.58
N ALA A 176 1.82 5.40 14.30
CA ALA A 176 2.93 4.64 13.72
C ALA A 176 3.84 5.54 12.89
N ASP A 177 5.11 5.14 12.71
CA ASP A 177 6.07 5.94 11.92
C ASP A 177 5.78 5.88 10.41
N SER A 178 5.05 4.87 9.96
CA SER A 178 4.62 4.71 8.57
C SER A 178 3.39 3.82 8.47
N ILE A 179 2.57 4.02 7.43
CA ILE A 179 1.47 3.12 7.09
C ILE A 179 2.04 1.75 6.67
N PRO A 180 1.47 0.62 7.15
CA PRO A 180 1.97 -0.71 6.82
C PRO A 180 1.81 -1.04 5.33
N VAL A 181 2.64 -1.98 4.85
CA VAL A 181 2.54 -2.53 3.50
C VAL A 181 1.28 -3.37 3.37
N ASN A 182 0.54 -3.16 2.29
CA ASN A 182 -0.68 -3.91 2.01
C ASN A 182 -0.38 -5.35 1.57
N GLN A 183 -1.12 -6.33 2.08
CA GLN A 183 -1.17 -7.69 1.55
C GLN A 183 -2.10 -7.74 0.34
N SER A 184 -1.61 -8.20 -0.80
CA SER A 184 -2.41 -8.39 -2.03
C SER A 184 -2.98 -9.81 -2.16
N ILE A 185 -2.47 -10.76 -1.39
CA ILE A 185 -2.80 -12.19 -1.48
C ILE A 185 -3.23 -12.67 -0.09
N ILE A 186 -4.42 -13.23 -0.02
CA ILE A 186 -4.99 -13.83 1.19
C ILE A 186 -5.36 -15.28 0.87
N SER A 187 -5.02 -16.20 1.77
CA SER A 187 -5.53 -17.57 1.72
C SER A 187 -6.88 -17.62 2.44
N GLU A 188 -7.85 -18.35 1.87
CA GLU A 188 -9.19 -18.49 2.45
C GLU A 188 -9.23 -19.01 3.89
N TRP A 189 -8.20 -19.72 4.36
CA TRP A 189 -8.15 -20.25 5.74
C TRP A 189 -7.38 -19.34 6.69
N SER A 190 -6.85 -18.22 6.19
CA SER A 190 -6.03 -17.30 6.97
C SER A 190 -6.89 -16.30 7.74
N MET A 191 -6.46 -15.97 8.95
CA MET A 191 -6.93 -14.77 9.63
C MET A 191 -6.08 -13.58 9.21
N TYR A 192 -6.72 -12.44 9.00
CA TYR A 192 -6.05 -11.20 8.65
C TYR A 192 -6.81 -10.02 9.26
N TRP A 193 -6.20 -8.84 9.16
CA TRP A 193 -6.74 -7.61 9.67
C TRP A 193 -6.84 -6.60 8.54
N VAL A 194 -7.92 -5.86 8.59
CA VAL A 194 -8.16 -4.71 7.75
C VAL A 194 -7.98 -3.49 8.63
N GLU A 195 -6.90 -2.75 8.44
CA GLU A 195 -6.54 -1.57 9.21
C GLU A 195 -6.87 -0.29 8.45
N ILE A 196 -7.47 0.65 9.17
CA ILE A 196 -7.90 1.95 8.68
C ILE A 196 -7.10 3.00 9.44
N TRP A 197 -6.28 3.74 8.70
CA TRP A 197 -5.36 4.74 9.20
C TRP A 197 -5.80 6.11 8.73
N VAL A 198 -5.60 7.12 9.56
CA VAL A 198 -5.82 8.53 9.20
C VAL A 198 -4.46 9.21 9.17
N GLU A 199 -4.17 9.90 8.07
CA GLU A 199 -2.97 10.71 7.90
C GLU A 199 -3.38 12.13 7.51
N LEU A 200 -3.00 13.12 8.31
CA LEU A 200 -3.21 14.52 7.96
C LEU A 200 -2.26 14.93 6.84
N THR A 201 -2.80 15.49 5.76
CA THR A 201 -2.02 15.86 4.57
C THR A 201 -1.75 17.35 4.45
N SER A 202 -2.54 18.17 5.14
CA SER A 202 -2.26 19.59 5.37
C SER A 202 -1.41 19.77 6.63
N ARG A 203 -0.61 20.84 6.70
CA ARG A 203 0.05 21.22 7.95
C ARG A 203 -1.03 21.68 8.91
N ILE A 204 -1.26 20.94 9.97
CA ILE A 204 -2.35 21.20 10.92
C ILE A 204 -1.73 21.11 12.32
N GLU A 205 -1.99 22.10 13.17
CA GLU A 205 -1.53 22.08 14.57
C GLU A 205 -2.48 21.29 15.49
N GLN A 206 -3.76 21.21 15.11
CA GLN A 206 -4.79 20.49 15.85
C GLN A 206 -4.76 18.99 15.52
N GLY A 207 -4.70 18.16 16.55
CA GLY A 207 -4.83 16.71 16.41
C GLY A 207 -6.24 16.26 16.03
N ILE A 208 -6.31 15.02 15.56
CA ILE A 208 -7.54 14.33 15.18
C ILE A 208 -8.40 14.09 16.43
N PHE A 209 -9.59 14.68 16.43
CA PHE A 209 -10.58 14.53 17.49
C PHE A 209 -11.50 13.35 17.22
N SER A 210 -12.03 13.21 16.01
CA SER A 210 -12.94 12.12 15.69
C SER A 210 -12.72 11.59 14.28
N ALA A 211 -13.07 10.32 14.10
CA ALA A 211 -13.12 9.70 12.79
C ALA A 211 -14.37 8.80 12.69
N GLN A 212 -14.87 8.65 11.47
CA GLN A 212 -16.00 7.80 11.13
C GLN A 212 -15.77 7.15 9.76
N VAL A 213 -16.15 5.89 9.63
CA VAL A 213 -16.16 5.17 8.35
C VAL A 213 -17.14 3.99 8.40
N ASP A 214 -17.63 3.60 7.23
CA ASP A 214 -18.31 2.33 7.01
C ASP A 214 -17.48 1.49 6.04
N LEU A 215 -17.51 0.16 6.23
CA LEU A 215 -16.81 -0.81 5.38
C LEU A 215 -17.84 -1.79 4.80
N SER A 216 -17.76 -2.05 3.49
CA SER A 216 -18.41 -3.21 2.86
C SER A 216 -17.38 -4.19 2.33
N TYR A 217 -17.77 -5.45 2.24
CA TYR A 217 -16.95 -6.57 1.75
C TYR A 217 -17.86 -7.69 1.21
N ASN A 218 -17.26 -8.66 0.52
CA ASN A 218 -17.97 -9.84 0.04
C ASN A 218 -18.00 -10.93 1.13
N SER A 219 -19.15 -11.06 1.80
CA SER A 219 -19.37 -12.05 2.85
C SER A 219 -19.50 -13.49 2.34
N GLU A 220 -19.49 -13.73 1.02
CA GLU A 220 -19.44 -15.09 0.49
C GLU A 220 -18.05 -15.73 0.69
N PHE A 221 -17.00 -14.92 0.89
CA PHE A 221 -15.61 -15.39 0.92
C PHE A 221 -14.90 -15.20 2.27
N THR A 222 -15.40 -14.29 3.11
CA THR A 222 -14.73 -13.93 4.35
C THR A 222 -15.71 -13.33 5.34
N SER A 223 -15.47 -13.53 6.63
CA SER A 223 -16.34 -13.04 7.69
C SER A 223 -15.63 -12.01 8.58
N ALA A 224 -16.27 -10.88 8.85
CA ALA A 224 -15.79 -9.93 9.85
C ALA A 224 -16.11 -10.45 11.26
N ALA A 225 -15.09 -10.56 12.10
CA ALA A 225 -15.21 -11.19 13.42
C ALA A 225 -15.18 -10.19 14.58
N GLU A 226 -14.40 -9.10 14.45
CA GLU A 226 -14.09 -8.21 15.56
C GLU A 226 -13.68 -6.82 15.06
N ILE A 227 -14.06 -5.78 15.81
CA ILE A 227 -13.62 -4.40 15.57
C ILE A 227 -12.77 -3.98 16.77
N GLU A 228 -11.55 -3.52 16.51
CA GLU A 228 -10.71 -2.83 17.48
C GLU A 228 -10.54 -1.37 17.05
N LEU A 229 -10.84 -0.43 17.94
CA LEU A 229 -10.58 0.98 17.68
C LEU A 229 -9.18 1.36 18.18
N GLY A 230 -8.57 2.31 17.49
CA GLY A 230 -7.21 2.78 17.77
C GLY A 230 -7.07 3.32 19.19
N ALA A 231 -5.91 3.08 19.81
CA ALA A 231 -5.66 3.40 21.22
C ALA A 231 -5.84 4.89 21.57
N GLY A 232 -5.68 5.79 20.60
CA GLY A 232 -5.89 7.23 20.76
C GLY A 232 -7.36 7.65 20.87
N PHE A 233 -8.30 6.82 20.42
CA PHE A 233 -9.74 7.09 20.47
C PHE A 233 -10.34 6.39 21.68
N THR A 234 -10.79 7.14 22.69
CA THR A 234 -11.22 6.56 23.99
C THR A 234 -12.66 6.91 24.37
N GLN A 235 -13.32 7.77 23.59
CA GLN A 235 -14.68 8.23 23.84
C GLN A 235 -15.60 7.84 22.68
N ASN A 236 -16.91 7.74 22.97
CA ASN A 236 -17.98 7.57 21.99
C ASN A 236 -17.69 6.50 20.91
N GLN A 237 -17.07 5.39 21.32
CA GLN A 237 -16.70 4.28 20.47
C GLN A 237 -17.93 3.48 20.05
N ALA A 238 -18.10 3.26 18.74
CA ALA A 238 -19.13 2.40 18.19
C ALA A 238 -18.66 1.71 16.89
N GLY A 239 -19.39 0.67 16.52
CA GLY A 239 -19.19 -0.12 15.31
C GLY A 239 -20.08 -1.36 15.35
N ILE A 240 -20.72 -1.69 14.23
CA ILE A 240 -21.66 -2.81 14.14
C ILE A 240 -21.28 -3.66 12.94
N ILE A 241 -20.93 -4.92 13.22
CA ILE A 241 -20.75 -5.95 12.20
C ILE A 241 -22.12 -6.52 11.81
N ASN A 242 -22.42 -6.50 10.51
CA ASN A 242 -23.53 -7.21 9.90
C ASN A 242 -22.99 -8.10 8.79
N ASP A 243 -22.46 -9.23 9.23
CA ASP A 243 -21.74 -10.18 8.39
C ASP A 243 -22.60 -10.81 7.27
N PRO A 244 -23.87 -11.21 7.51
CA PRO A 244 -24.72 -11.71 6.42
C PRO A 244 -24.98 -10.72 5.28
N ASN A 245 -24.74 -9.42 5.51
CA ASN A 245 -24.86 -8.38 4.51
C ASN A 245 -23.49 -7.86 4.02
N GLY A 246 -22.37 -8.43 4.49
CA GLY A 246 -21.02 -7.99 4.13
C GLY A 246 -20.72 -6.54 4.51
N THR A 247 -21.18 -6.09 5.69
CA THR A 247 -21.01 -4.69 6.11
C THR A 247 -20.56 -4.55 7.56
N VAL A 248 -19.72 -3.53 7.79
CA VAL A 248 -19.39 -3.00 9.12
C VAL A 248 -19.74 -1.52 9.10
N THR A 249 -20.74 -1.13 9.90
CA THR A 249 -21.33 0.23 9.84
C THR A 249 -21.21 0.95 11.18
N GLY A 250 -21.24 2.28 11.11
CA GLY A 250 -21.16 3.15 12.27
C GLY A 250 -19.84 3.01 13.04
N ILE A 251 -18.73 2.70 12.34
CA ILE A 251 -17.42 2.71 12.98
C ILE A 251 -17.10 4.16 13.26
N THR A 252 -17.14 4.55 14.53
CA THR A 252 -16.87 5.92 14.97
C THR A 252 -16.23 5.92 16.34
N ALA A 253 -15.35 6.88 16.57
CA ALA A 253 -14.85 7.18 17.92
C ALA A 253 -14.23 8.57 18.00
N GLU A 254 -14.06 9.01 19.25
CA GLU A 254 -13.52 10.31 19.61
C GLU A 254 -12.29 10.19 20.53
N SER A 255 -11.40 11.16 20.43
CA SER A 255 -10.23 11.33 21.28
C SER A 255 -10.40 12.50 22.24
N THR A 256 -9.66 12.48 23.34
CA THR A 256 -9.50 13.62 24.26
C THR A 256 -8.13 14.29 24.14
N SER A 257 -7.26 13.76 23.29
CA SER A 257 -5.89 14.23 23.12
C SER A 257 -5.86 15.33 22.05
N ALA A 258 -5.15 16.42 22.33
CA ALA A 258 -5.13 17.60 21.47
C ALA A 258 -4.26 17.44 20.22
N ASP A 259 -3.29 16.51 20.22
CA ASP A 259 -2.19 16.50 19.24
C ASP A 259 -2.07 15.17 18.46
N LEU A 260 -3.09 14.30 18.46
CA LEU A 260 -2.98 13.01 17.77
C LEU A 260 -2.90 13.17 16.25
N GLY A 261 -1.94 12.49 15.64
CA GLY A 261 -1.86 12.39 14.19
C GLY A 261 -1.44 13.67 13.46
N THR A 262 -0.93 14.67 14.18
CA THR A 262 -0.37 15.91 13.60
C THR A 262 0.89 15.63 12.79
N ASP A 263 1.73 14.70 13.26
CA ASP A 263 3.03 14.41 12.67
C ASP A 263 3.15 12.99 12.07
N ARG A 264 2.21 12.10 12.37
CA ARG A 264 2.30 10.67 12.06
C ARG A 264 0.95 10.04 11.74
N PRO A 265 0.90 8.98 10.91
CA PRO A 265 -0.31 8.20 10.72
C PRO A 265 -0.88 7.66 12.03
N LEU A 266 -2.18 7.85 12.22
CA LEU A 266 -2.93 7.41 13.39
C LEU A 266 -3.82 6.22 13.01
N LEU A 267 -3.68 5.10 13.72
CA LEU A 267 -4.61 3.99 13.57
C LEU A 267 -5.98 4.42 14.08
N PHE A 268 -7.00 4.41 13.22
CA PHE A 268 -8.37 4.70 13.62
C PHE A 268 -9.11 3.44 14.06
N ALA A 269 -9.08 2.40 13.22
CA ALA A 269 -9.74 1.14 13.51
C ALA A 269 -9.05 0.00 12.80
N ARG A 270 -9.22 -1.21 13.31
CA ARG A 270 -8.94 -2.44 12.57
C ARG A 270 -10.04 -3.46 12.76
N ILE A 271 -10.38 -4.15 11.68
CA ILE A 271 -11.39 -5.20 11.66
C ILE A 271 -10.67 -6.52 11.43
N ARG A 272 -10.89 -7.49 12.32
CA ARG A 272 -10.38 -8.85 12.13
C ARG A 272 -11.30 -9.60 11.20
N PHE A 273 -10.72 -10.21 10.17
CA PHE A 273 -11.39 -11.13 9.29
C PHE A 273 -10.90 -12.56 9.55
N ALA A 274 -11.82 -13.50 9.48
CA ALA A 274 -11.57 -14.92 9.64
C ALA A 274 -12.53 -15.70 8.75
N PRO A 275 -12.19 -16.93 8.35
CA PRO A 275 -13.13 -17.79 7.64
C PRO A 275 -14.33 -18.13 8.53
N GLY A 276 -15.52 -17.77 8.06
CA GLY A 276 -16.81 -18.20 8.58
C GLY A 276 -17.18 -19.59 8.10
N SER A 277 -18.20 -20.18 8.72
CA SER A 277 -18.69 -21.53 8.36
C SER A 277 -19.52 -21.57 7.09
N GLU A 278 -19.98 -20.42 6.61
CA GLU A 278 -20.76 -20.28 5.37
C GLU A 278 -19.90 -19.67 4.23
N ASP A 279 -18.68 -19.22 4.55
CA ASP A 279 -17.77 -18.62 3.58
C ASP A 279 -17.17 -19.73 2.71
N GLN A 280 -17.08 -19.54 1.40
CA GLN A 280 -16.49 -20.53 0.51
C GLN A 280 -15.74 -19.90 -0.67
N VAL A 281 -14.44 -20.21 -0.76
CA VAL A 281 -13.62 -19.87 -1.91
C VAL A 281 -13.31 -21.16 -2.64
N PHE A 282 -14.08 -21.44 -3.70
CA PHE A 282 -14.03 -22.72 -4.40
C PHE A 282 -12.72 -22.92 -5.18
N LEU A 283 -12.29 -24.17 -5.26
CA LEU A 283 -11.36 -24.62 -6.30
C LEU A 283 -12.13 -24.74 -7.63
N ASP A 284 -11.88 -23.83 -8.59
CA ASP A 284 -12.50 -23.91 -9.92
C ASP A 284 -11.75 -24.94 -10.78
N THR A 285 -12.21 -26.18 -10.68
CA THR A 285 -11.67 -27.31 -11.43
C THR A 285 -11.98 -27.24 -12.92
N GLU A 286 -13.04 -26.54 -13.33
CA GLU A 286 -13.43 -26.44 -14.75
C GLU A 286 -12.51 -25.45 -15.49
N SER A 287 -12.21 -24.32 -14.86
CA SER A 287 -11.33 -23.28 -15.42
C SER A 287 -9.86 -23.45 -15.04
N GLN A 288 -9.55 -24.41 -14.16
CA GLN A 288 -8.20 -24.67 -13.62
C GLN A 288 -7.58 -23.40 -13.01
N ILE A 289 -8.31 -22.74 -12.11
CA ILE A 289 -7.85 -21.57 -11.36
C ILE A 289 -8.30 -21.70 -9.91
N ILE A 290 -7.54 -21.09 -9.00
CA ILE A 290 -7.88 -21.06 -7.56
C ILE A 290 -8.27 -19.66 -7.07
N GLY A 291 -8.43 -18.72 -7.99
CA GLY A 291 -8.69 -17.31 -7.77
C GLY A 291 -8.16 -16.47 -8.94
N PRO A 292 -7.92 -15.16 -8.75
CA PRO A 292 -8.26 -14.35 -7.59
C PRO A 292 -9.77 -14.15 -7.43
N TYR A 293 -10.28 -14.27 -6.21
CA TYR A 293 -11.62 -13.80 -5.86
C TYR A 293 -11.54 -12.41 -5.22
N ASP A 294 -12.40 -11.50 -5.69
CA ASP A 294 -12.44 -10.14 -5.17
C ASP A 294 -13.25 -10.08 -3.87
N LEU A 295 -12.62 -9.51 -2.84
CA LEU A 295 -13.25 -9.27 -1.55
C LEU A 295 -14.15 -8.03 -1.56
N ASN A 296 -14.17 -7.24 -2.64
CA ASN A 296 -15.02 -6.07 -2.84
C ASN A 296 -14.98 -5.11 -1.64
N PHE A 297 -13.79 -4.93 -1.07
CA PHE A 297 -13.62 -4.02 0.05
C PHE A 297 -13.83 -2.57 -0.40
N GLU A 298 -14.81 -1.89 0.18
CA GLU A 298 -15.10 -0.48 -0.10
C GLU A 298 -15.32 0.29 1.19
N LEU A 299 -14.71 1.47 1.28
CA LEU A 299 -14.97 2.42 2.35
C LEU A 299 -16.04 3.43 1.92
N SER A 300 -16.94 3.75 2.83
CA SER A 300 -17.96 4.79 2.62
C SER A 300 -18.18 5.61 3.89
N ASN A 301 -18.89 6.73 3.77
CA ASN A 301 -19.20 7.64 4.90
C ASN A 301 -17.97 8.06 5.73
N ALA A 302 -16.82 8.16 5.07
CA ALA A 302 -15.55 8.58 5.66
C ALA A 302 -15.61 10.05 6.11
N GLN A 303 -15.41 10.29 7.40
CA GLN A 303 -15.36 11.63 7.99
C GLN A 303 -14.25 11.70 9.03
N VAL A 304 -13.58 12.85 9.11
CA VAL A 304 -12.57 13.16 10.12
C VAL A 304 -12.82 14.57 10.62
N SER A 305 -12.67 14.79 11.92
CA SER A 305 -12.67 16.12 12.51
C SER A 305 -11.51 16.32 13.46
N LEU A 306 -11.01 17.54 13.53
CA LEU A 306 -9.93 17.97 14.41
C LEU A 306 -10.49 18.45 15.75
N THR A 307 -9.59 18.66 16.70
CA THR A 307 -9.92 19.29 17.99
C THR A 307 -10.73 20.57 17.78
N GLY A 308 -11.81 20.73 18.56
CA GLY A 308 -12.80 21.79 18.32
C GLY A 308 -13.94 21.39 17.37
N ASN A 309 -14.01 20.12 16.97
CA ASN A 309 -15.04 19.57 16.09
C ASN A 309 -14.98 20.12 14.66
N THR A 310 -13.80 20.55 14.21
CA THR A 310 -13.56 21.15 12.90
C THR A 310 -13.48 20.06 11.84
N PRO A 311 -14.43 19.97 10.89
CA PRO A 311 -14.37 18.95 9.84
C PRO A 311 -13.24 19.24 8.85
N VAL A 312 -12.59 18.18 8.36
CA VAL A 312 -11.59 18.27 7.28
C VAL A 312 -12.09 17.60 6.01
N THR A 313 -11.51 17.96 4.88
CA THR A 313 -11.74 17.25 3.62
C THR A 313 -11.07 15.89 3.69
N VAL A 314 -11.83 14.81 3.51
CA VAL A 314 -11.31 13.44 3.58
C VAL A 314 -11.19 12.83 2.20
N ASN A 315 -9.99 12.37 1.85
CA ASN A 315 -9.79 11.48 0.72
C ASN A 315 -9.73 10.04 1.24
N ALA A 316 -10.80 9.29 1.04
CA ALA A 316 -10.78 7.86 1.33
C ALA A 316 -9.93 7.14 0.29
N GLY A 317 -8.95 6.36 0.75
CA GLY A 317 -8.12 5.52 -0.11
C GLY A 317 -8.95 4.51 -0.90
N LEU A 318 -8.42 4.11 -2.05
CA LEU A 318 -9.00 3.05 -2.86
C LEU A 318 -8.95 1.70 -2.12
N SER A 319 -9.75 0.74 -2.60
CA SER A 319 -9.66 -0.65 -2.17
C SER A 319 -8.20 -1.13 -2.17
N PRO A 320 -7.77 -1.94 -1.18
CA PRO A 320 -6.40 -2.39 -1.03
C PRO A 320 -5.92 -3.25 -2.21
N GLY A 321 -6.84 -3.72 -3.06
CA GLY A 321 -6.51 -4.65 -4.15
C GLY A 321 -6.06 -6.00 -3.62
N ALA A 322 -6.58 -6.41 -2.46
CA ALA A 322 -6.35 -7.72 -1.89
C ALA A 322 -7.34 -8.73 -2.47
N SER A 323 -6.82 -9.85 -2.94
CA SER A 323 -7.63 -10.97 -3.45
C SER A 323 -7.46 -12.18 -2.55
N ILE A 324 -8.52 -12.98 -2.48
CA ILE A 324 -8.53 -14.23 -1.74
C ILE A 324 -8.45 -15.42 -2.70
N TYR A 325 -7.76 -16.46 -2.27
CA TYR A 325 -7.47 -17.65 -3.07
C TYR A 325 -7.82 -18.91 -2.28
N ALA A 326 -8.31 -19.92 -3.00
CA ALA A 326 -8.64 -21.22 -2.44
C ALA A 326 -7.39 -21.95 -1.94
N ASN A 327 -7.59 -22.95 -1.08
CA ASN A 327 -6.54 -23.79 -0.54
C ASN A 327 -6.34 -25.06 -1.39
N PRO A 328 -5.30 -25.16 -2.24
CA PRO A 328 -5.13 -26.31 -3.13
C PRO A 328 -4.93 -27.65 -2.41
N PHE A 329 -4.52 -27.65 -1.13
CA PHE A 329 -4.31 -28.88 -0.37
C PHE A 329 -5.60 -29.57 0.09
N ASP A 330 -6.73 -28.85 0.07
CA ASP A 330 -8.06 -29.41 0.33
C ASP A 330 -8.71 -29.83 -0.99
N LEU A 331 -8.28 -30.98 -1.52
CA LEU A 331 -8.59 -31.44 -2.87
C LEU A 331 -10.08 -31.73 -3.07
N ASN A 332 -10.84 -31.98 -2.00
CA ASN A 332 -12.29 -32.16 -2.08
C ASN A 332 -13.09 -30.98 -1.53
N ASP A 333 -12.43 -29.85 -1.25
CA ASP A 333 -13.04 -28.60 -0.82
C ASP A 333 -14.01 -28.82 0.37
N ASP A 334 -13.62 -29.69 1.31
CA ASP A 334 -14.44 -30.08 2.48
C ASP A 334 -14.01 -29.43 3.80
N ASP A 335 -13.24 -28.35 3.69
CA ASP A 335 -12.69 -27.49 4.73
C ASP A 335 -11.66 -28.16 5.66
N VAL A 336 -11.18 -29.37 5.31
CA VAL A 336 -10.30 -30.17 6.17
C VAL A 336 -9.31 -31.01 5.35
N ILE A 337 -8.01 -30.74 5.48
CA ILE A 337 -6.98 -31.59 4.86
C ILE A 337 -6.85 -32.88 5.65
N ASN A 338 -7.30 -34.00 5.11
CA ASN A 338 -7.35 -35.28 5.79
C ASN A 338 -7.10 -36.50 4.86
N TYR A 339 -7.52 -37.69 5.32
CA TYR A 339 -7.33 -38.93 4.57
C TYR A 339 -8.12 -38.96 3.25
N ARG A 340 -9.18 -38.16 3.11
CA ARG A 340 -9.98 -38.02 1.89
C ARG A 340 -9.17 -37.36 0.77
N ASP A 341 -8.47 -36.28 1.10
CA ASP A 341 -7.51 -35.61 0.20
C ASP A 341 -6.38 -36.57 -0.17
N LEU A 342 -5.82 -37.26 0.82
CA LEU A 342 -4.78 -38.25 0.56
C LEU A 342 -5.26 -39.36 -0.40
N ILE A 343 -6.50 -39.84 -0.27
CA ILE A 343 -7.06 -40.84 -1.20
C ILE A 343 -7.19 -40.27 -2.61
N ARG A 344 -7.66 -39.01 -2.75
CA ARG A 344 -7.73 -38.33 -4.05
C ARG A 344 -6.35 -38.18 -4.65
N PHE A 345 -5.40 -37.65 -3.88
CA PHE A 345 -4.01 -37.47 -4.27
C PHE A 345 -3.34 -38.78 -4.72
N VAL A 346 -3.54 -39.88 -3.98
CA VAL A 346 -2.98 -41.20 -4.36
C VAL A 346 -3.53 -41.68 -5.70
N GLY A 347 -4.77 -41.33 -6.05
CA GLY A 347 -5.34 -41.61 -7.38
C GLY A 347 -4.66 -40.85 -8.52
N LEU A 348 -3.98 -39.75 -8.20
CA LEU A 348 -3.28 -38.88 -9.14
C LEU A 348 -1.75 -39.08 -9.11
N PHE A 349 -1.24 -39.90 -8.18
CA PHE A 349 0.19 -40.09 -8.00
C PHE A 349 0.85 -40.66 -9.25
N ASN A 350 2.03 -40.12 -9.60
CA ASN A 350 2.80 -40.46 -10.80
C ASN A 350 2.10 -40.10 -12.11
N THR A 351 1.10 -39.21 -12.09
CA THR A 351 0.54 -38.61 -13.30
C THR A 351 1.30 -37.34 -13.69
N VAL A 352 1.22 -36.99 -14.98
CA VAL A 352 1.72 -35.75 -15.57
C VAL A 352 0.49 -34.88 -15.80
N PRO A 353 0.23 -33.83 -15.02
CA PRO A 353 -1.02 -33.08 -15.10
C PRO A 353 -1.33 -32.52 -16.50
N SER A 354 -0.34 -32.06 -17.26
CA SER A 354 -0.52 -31.59 -18.64
C SER A 354 -1.00 -32.67 -19.63
N GLN A 355 -0.84 -33.95 -19.26
CA GLN A 355 -1.22 -35.13 -20.05
C GLN A 355 -2.35 -35.93 -19.37
N SER A 356 -2.87 -35.44 -18.25
CA SER A 356 -3.89 -36.12 -17.46
C SER A 356 -5.28 -35.67 -17.90
N ASP A 357 -6.21 -36.63 -17.99
CA ASP A 357 -7.64 -36.34 -18.20
C ASP A 357 -8.37 -35.99 -16.88
N SER A 358 -7.66 -35.94 -15.74
CA SER A 358 -8.25 -35.55 -14.46
C SER A 358 -8.24 -34.03 -14.28
N ASP A 359 -9.41 -33.49 -13.99
CA ASP A 359 -9.61 -32.08 -13.65
C ASP A 359 -8.89 -31.67 -12.34
N GLU A 360 -8.45 -32.66 -11.55
CA GLU A 360 -7.79 -32.46 -10.26
C GLU A 360 -6.26 -32.61 -10.29
N ALA A 361 -5.70 -33.21 -11.33
CA ALA A 361 -4.26 -33.45 -11.41
C ALA A 361 -3.46 -32.15 -11.35
N TRP A 362 -3.96 -31.09 -12.01
CA TRP A 362 -3.24 -29.84 -12.10
C TRP A 362 -3.05 -29.14 -10.75
N PHE A 363 -4.04 -29.09 -9.86
CA PHE A 363 -3.84 -28.43 -8.55
C PHE A 363 -3.20 -29.34 -7.50
N ALA A 364 -3.22 -30.66 -7.69
CA ALA A 364 -2.52 -31.64 -6.86
C ALA A 364 -1.00 -31.70 -7.11
N ASP A 365 -0.53 -31.08 -8.19
CA ASP A 365 0.87 -30.75 -8.43
C ASP A 365 1.22 -29.45 -7.67
N PHE A 366 1.66 -29.57 -6.42
CA PHE A 366 1.77 -28.43 -5.52
C PHE A 366 3.05 -27.61 -5.72
N ASN A 367 4.01 -28.13 -6.47
CA ASN A 367 5.18 -27.35 -6.91
C ASN A 367 5.08 -26.93 -8.38
N GLN A 368 4.03 -27.36 -9.09
CA GLN A 368 3.75 -27.02 -10.49
C GLN A 368 4.91 -27.41 -11.43
N ASP A 369 5.52 -28.57 -11.18
CA ASP A 369 6.63 -29.12 -11.99
C ASP A 369 6.16 -30.09 -13.09
N ASP A 370 4.84 -30.14 -13.32
CA ASP A 370 4.13 -31.03 -14.24
C ASP A 370 4.25 -32.52 -13.87
N ARG A 371 4.50 -32.84 -12.58
CA ARG A 371 4.54 -34.22 -12.10
C ARG A 371 4.08 -34.36 -10.66
N ILE A 372 2.98 -35.08 -10.47
CA ILE A 372 2.51 -35.42 -9.11
C ILE A 372 3.35 -36.55 -8.54
N ASN A 373 4.21 -36.24 -7.58
CA ASN A 373 5.20 -37.18 -7.07
C ASN A 373 5.34 -37.11 -5.54
N TYR A 374 6.43 -37.67 -5.02
CA TYR A 374 6.67 -37.74 -3.57
C TYR A 374 6.83 -36.34 -2.94
N ARG A 375 7.26 -35.32 -3.70
CA ARG A 375 7.38 -33.94 -3.22
C ARG A 375 6.00 -33.36 -2.90
N ASP A 376 5.03 -33.56 -3.79
CA ASP A 376 3.65 -33.13 -3.58
C ASP A 376 2.99 -33.90 -2.43
N LEU A 377 3.29 -35.19 -2.33
CA LEU A 377 2.83 -36.01 -1.20
C LEU A 377 3.36 -35.46 0.14
N ILE A 378 4.64 -35.09 0.18
CA ILE A 378 5.25 -34.49 1.38
C ILE A 378 4.58 -33.15 1.70
N ALA A 379 4.30 -32.32 0.69
CA ALA A 379 3.60 -31.05 0.88
C ALA A 379 2.18 -31.24 1.43
N LEU A 380 1.42 -32.20 0.89
CA LEU A 380 0.09 -32.56 1.39
C LEU A 380 0.15 -33.06 2.84
N ILE A 381 1.05 -34.01 3.13
CA ILE A 381 1.22 -34.58 4.47
C ILE A 381 1.66 -33.50 5.46
N GLY A 382 2.51 -32.56 5.05
CA GLY A 382 2.95 -31.43 5.88
C GLY A 382 1.81 -30.48 6.28
N ASN A 383 0.68 -30.53 5.57
CA ASN A 383 -0.54 -29.79 5.88
C ASN A 383 -1.67 -30.66 6.45
N TYR A 384 -1.44 -31.98 6.61
CA TYR A 384 -2.45 -32.92 7.09
C TYR A 384 -2.98 -32.55 8.48
N GLY A 385 -4.30 -32.60 8.63
CA GLY A 385 -5.02 -32.28 9.86
C GLY A 385 -5.30 -30.79 10.08
N LYS A 386 -4.85 -29.91 9.19
CA LYS A 386 -5.27 -28.50 9.19
C LYS A 386 -6.69 -28.38 8.63
N SER A 387 -7.43 -27.41 9.13
CA SER A 387 -8.81 -27.18 8.72
C SER A 387 -9.20 -25.71 8.84
N LYS A 388 -10.19 -25.29 8.07
CA LYS A 388 -10.77 -23.95 8.12
C LYS A 388 -11.49 -23.65 9.44
N PRO A 389 -12.27 -24.57 10.06
CA PRO A 389 -12.96 -24.26 11.32
C PRO A 389 -12.02 -24.16 12.53
N ALA A 390 -10.81 -24.71 12.44
CA ALA A 390 -9.76 -24.59 13.45
C ALA A 390 -8.46 -24.08 12.77
N PRO A 391 -8.43 -22.80 12.36
CA PRO A 391 -7.37 -22.27 11.52
C PRO A 391 -5.99 -22.50 12.12
N SER A 392 -5.13 -23.16 11.35
CA SER A 392 -3.71 -23.31 11.61
C SER A 392 -2.97 -22.89 10.35
N PRO A 393 -1.84 -22.17 10.45
CA PRO A 393 -1.12 -21.68 9.28
C PRO A 393 -0.85 -22.80 8.29
N VAL A 394 -1.37 -22.67 7.06
CA VAL A 394 -1.10 -23.59 5.96
C VAL A 394 0.29 -23.27 5.40
N ASN A 395 1.08 -24.32 5.14
CA ASN A 395 2.42 -24.20 4.61
C ASN A 395 2.33 -24.29 3.08
N TYR A 396 2.18 -23.13 2.44
CA TYR A 396 2.15 -23.03 0.98
C TYR A 396 3.55 -23.06 0.38
N SER A 397 3.64 -23.56 -0.85
CA SER A 397 4.83 -23.42 -1.69
C SER A 397 5.12 -21.94 -1.98
N GLN A 398 6.38 -21.57 -2.23
CA GLN A 398 6.79 -20.16 -2.45
C GLN A 398 6.10 -19.51 -3.65
N ASN A 399 5.64 -20.31 -4.62
CA ASN A 399 4.99 -19.90 -5.85
C ASN A 399 3.46 -19.82 -5.72
N TYR A 400 2.90 -20.00 -4.53
CA TYR A 400 1.46 -19.80 -4.28
C TYR A 400 1.12 -18.31 -4.24
N PRO A 401 0.01 -17.87 -4.86
CA PRO A 401 -0.93 -18.65 -5.66
C PRO A 401 -0.60 -18.61 -7.16
N ASP A 402 0.41 -17.83 -7.57
CA ASP A 402 0.70 -17.51 -8.97
C ASP A 402 0.85 -18.75 -9.86
N ALA A 403 1.54 -19.78 -9.38
CA ALA A 403 1.72 -21.01 -10.15
C ALA A 403 0.41 -21.76 -10.40
N TRP A 404 -0.59 -21.62 -9.52
CA TRP A 404 -1.95 -22.14 -9.71
C TRP A 404 -2.87 -21.13 -10.42
N ASN A 405 -2.36 -20.08 -11.05
CA ASN A 405 -3.19 -19.25 -11.93
C ASN A 405 -2.61 -19.18 -13.34
N HIS A 406 -1.45 -19.78 -13.52
CA HIS A 406 -0.82 -20.00 -14.79
C HIS A 406 -1.09 -21.48 -15.07
N LEU A 407 -2.02 -21.78 -15.99
CA LEU A 407 -2.12 -23.11 -16.61
C LEU A 407 -0.70 -23.62 -16.86
N LEU A 408 -0.45 -24.94 -16.78
CA LEU A 408 0.83 -25.58 -17.16
C LEU A 408 1.16 -25.39 -18.67
N LEU A 409 0.99 -24.18 -19.21
CA LEU A 409 2.07 -23.52 -19.91
C LEU A 409 3.32 -23.70 -19.06
N ALA A 410 4.04 -24.78 -19.33
CA ALA A 410 5.47 -24.83 -19.09
C ALA A 410 6.03 -23.54 -19.68
N ASN A 411 6.13 -22.51 -18.85
CA ASN A 411 7.10 -21.46 -19.05
C ASN A 411 8.41 -22.20 -18.89
N THR A 412 8.90 -22.71 -20.02
CA THR A 412 10.31 -22.95 -20.35
C THR A 412 11.09 -21.62 -20.33
N LEU A 413 10.68 -20.71 -19.46
CA LEU A 413 11.26 -19.41 -19.18
C LEU A 413 11.56 -19.41 -17.68
N ILE A 414 12.40 -20.37 -17.23
CA ILE A 414 13.42 -19.94 -16.27
C ILE A 414 14.17 -18.86 -17.03
N THR A 415 13.91 -17.60 -16.71
CA THR A 415 14.72 -16.52 -17.23
C THR A 415 16.12 -16.72 -16.65
N ALA A 416 17.12 -16.81 -17.52
CA ALA A 416 18.49 -17.04 -17.13
C ALA A 416 18.89 -16.07 -16.00
N PRO A 417 19.41 -16.54 -14.85
CA PRO A 417 19.97 -15.65 -13.86
C PRO A 417 21.08 -14.82 -14.53
N VAL A 418 20.94 -13.50 -14.51
CA VAL A 418 21.75 -12.55 -15.29
C VAL A 418 23.25 -12.56 -14.88
N THR A 419 23.66 -13.43 -13.97
CA THR A 419 25.04 -13.54 -13.44
C THR A 419 25.40 -14.99 -13.06
N ALA A 420 25.30 -15.94 -13.98
CA ALA A 420 25.96 -17.24 -13.79
C ALA A 420 27.49 -17.10 -13.94
N ASP A 421 28.26 -17.74 -13.05
CA ASP A 421 29.71 -17.75 -13.10
C ASP A 421 30.23 -18.47 -14.36
N SER A 422 31.33 -17.97 -14.92
CA SER A 422 31.95 -18.57 -16.09
C SER A 422 32.63 -19.90 -15.76
N VAL A 423 32.40 -20.93 -16.57
CA VAL A 423 33.16 -22.18 -16.47
C VAL A 423 34.61 -21.97 -16.89
N SER A 424 35.54 -22.57 -16.13
CA SER A 424 36.96 -22.47 -16.44
C SER A 424 37.38 -23.52 -17.48
N GLN A 425 38.32 -23.16 -18.36
CA GLN A 425 38.90 -24.09 -19.34
C GLN A 425 39.44 -25.40 -18.70
N PRO A 426 40.12 -25.37 -17.52
CA PRO A 426 40.51 -26.61 -16.84
C PRO A 426 39.35 -27.54 -16.46
N ASN A 427 38.22 -26.98 -16.01
CA ASN A 427 37.05 -27.79 -15.64
C ASN A 427 36.47 -28.48 -16.88
N VAL A 428 36.29 -27.74 -17.99
CA VAL A 428 35.82 -28.30 -19.27
C VAL A 428 36.74 -29.41 -19.79
N VAL A 429 38.05 -29.21 -19.74
CA VAL A 429 39.02 -30.25 -20.13
C VAL A 429 38.90 -31.48 -19.23
N SER A 430 38.75 -31.30 -17.92
CA SER A 430 38.63 -32.43 -16.98
C SER A 430 37.35 -33.24 -17.17
N THR A 431 36.22 -32.57 -17.48
CA THR A 431 34.94 -33.23 -17.78
C THR A 431 35.03 -33.94 -19.13
N PHE A 432 35.68 -33.34 -20.13
CA PHE A 432 35.94 -33.98 -21.42
C PHE A 432 36.79 -35.24 -21.31
N ASP A 433 37.90 -35.19 -20.57
CA ASP A 433 38.76 -36.35 -20.35
C ASP A 433 38.00 -37.48 -19.66
N SER A 434 37.11 -37.12 -18.71
CA SER A 434 36.23 -38.07 -18.02
C SER A 434 35.18 -38.68 -18.96
N ALA A 435 34.53 -37.86 -19.78
CA ALA A 435 33.58 -38.29 -20.80
C ALA A 435 34.21 -39.24 -21.83
N VAL A 436 35.39 -38.88 -22.36
CA VAL A 436 36.17 -39.73 -23.26
C VAL A 436 36.58 -41.04 -22.59
N SER A 437 37.02 -41.00 -21.32
CA SER A 437 37.41 -42.21 -20.59
C SER A 437 36.25 -43.18 -20.37
N LEU A 438 35.03 -42.68 -20.16
CA LEU A 438 33.83 -43.49 -19.98
C LEU A 438 33.31 -44.04 -21.31
N THR A 439 33.35 -43.25 -22.38
CA THR A 439 32.78 -43.62 -23.68
C THR A 439 33.74 -44.42 -24.56
N SER A 440 35.06 -44.16 -24.50
CA SER A 440 36.06 -44.79 -25.37
C SER A 440 36.05 -46.34 -25.39
N PRO A 441 35.80 -47.07 -24.28
CA PRO A 441 35.77 -48.53 -24.29
C PRO A 441 34.65 -49.12 -25.17
N ALA A 442 33.55 -48.39 -25.35
CA ALA A 442 32.40 -48.83 -26.15
C ALA A 442 32.57 -48.54 -27.65
N LEU A 443 33.61 -47.80 -28.06
CA LEU A 443 33.80 -47.33 -29.43
C LEU A 443 34.73 -48.21 -30.26
N SER A 444 34.55 -48.17 -31.59
CA SER A 444 35.42 -48.86 -32.55
C SER A 444 36.84 -48.25 -32.57
N SER A 445 37.83 -49.01 -33.08
CA SER A 445 39.22 -48.51 -33.18
C SER A 445 39.37 -47.27 -34.07
N GLU A 446 38.48 -47.07 -35.04
CA GLU A 446 38.46 -45.87 -35.89
C GLU A 446 37.95 -44.66 -35.09
N GLN A 447 36.84 -44.82 -34.36
CA GLN A 447 36.28 -43.78 -33.48
C GLN A 447 37.25 -43.40 -32.34
N GLN A 448 37.96 -44.38 -31.76
CA GLN A 448 39.00 -44.10 -30.75
C GLN A 448 40.17 -43.30 -31.32
N GLU A 449 40.48 -43.44 -32.61
CA GLU A 449 41.52 -42.63 -33.26
C GLU A 449 41.01 -41.21 -33.55
N THR A 450 39.73 -41.05 -33.88
CA THR A 450 39.06 -39.75 -33.97
C THR A 450 39.15 -38.99 -32.65
N LEU A 451 38.86 -39.64 -31.51
CA LEU A 451 38.90 -39.01 -30.18
C LEU A 451 40.26 -38.39 -29.82
N LYS A 452 41.37 -38.95 -30.30
CA LYS A 452 42.73 -38.42 -30.02
C LYS A 452 43.02 -37.07 -30.65
N HIS A 453 42.22 -36.67 -31.63
CA HIS A 453 42.42 -35.45 -32.42
C HIS A 453 41.38 -34.36 -32.11
N ILE A 454 40.50 -34.61 -31.13
CA ILE A 454 39.49 -33.64 -30.70
C ILE A 454 40.12 -32.66 -29.71
N ASP A 455 39.92 -31.36 -29.96
CA ASP A 455 40.23 -30.28 -29.04
C ASP A 455 38.93 -29.77 -28.38
N ILE A 456 39.01 -29.21 -27.17
CA ILE A 456 37.85 -28.62 -26.49
C ILE A 456 38.18 -27.24 -25.94
N GLN A 457 37.32 -26.25 -26.22
CA GLN A 457 37.57 -24.85 -25.89
C GLN A 457 36.33 -24.19 -25.28
N VAL A 458 36.54 -23.31 -24.30
CA VAL A 458 35.49 -22.44 -23.74
C VAL A 458 35.41 -21.16 -24.57
N LEU A 459 34.21 -20.86 -25.09
CA LEU A 459 33.93 -19.68 -25.90
C LEU A 459 32.50 -19.22 -25.63
N ASP A 460 32.24 -17.92 -25.54
CA ASP A 460 30.87 -17.39 -25.51
C ASP A 460 30.20 -17.62 -26.87
N LEU A 461 29.22 -18.54 -26.92
CA LEU A 461 28.56 -18.98 -28.14
C LEU A 461 27.36 -18.11 -28.54
N GLY A 462 26.85 -17.30 -27.60
CA GLY A 462 25.72 -16.39 -27.78
C GLY A 462 24.37 -17.08 -27.97
N GLY A 463 23.29 -16.43 -27.51
CA GLY A 463 21.94 -17.00 -27.53
C GLY A 463 21.81 -18.18 -26.58
N ASP A 464 21.01 -19.18 -26.95
CA ASP A 464 20.69 -20.36 -26.12
C ASP A 464 21.60 -21.56 -26.43
N ILE A 465 22.74 -21.34 -27.08
CA ILE A 465 23.66 -22.41 -27.52
C ILE A 465 24.55 -22.82 -26.33
N LEU A 466 24.48 -24.09 -25.93
CA LEU A 466 25.27 -24.64 -24.81
C LEU A 466 26.62 -25.22 -25.26
N GLY A 467 26.64 -25.82 -26.44
CA GLY A 467 27.80 -26.47 -27.04
C GLY A 467 27.74 -26.44 -28.56
N ARG A 468 28.89 -26.63 -29.21
CA ARG A 468 28.98 -26.79 -30.67
C ARG A 468 30.24 -27.51 -31.10
N ALA A 469 30.08 -28.58 -31.86
CA ALA A 469 31.14 -29.22 -32.61
C ALA A 469 31.38 -28.50 -33.96
N ALA A 470 32.63 -28.14 -34.26
CA ALA A 470 33.02 -27.62 -35.57
C ALA A 470 34.42 -28.11 -35.96
N GLY A 471 34.50 -28.93 -37.02
CA GLY A 471 35.75 -29.58 -37.40
C GLY A 471 36.12 -30.65 -36.38
N SER A 472 37.34 -30.58 -35.82
CA SER A 472 37.80 -31.46 -34.74
C SER A 472 37.86 -30.73 -33.39
N THR A 473 37.00 -29.71 -33.19
CA THR A 473 36.96 -28.93 -31.96
C THR A 473 35.53 -28.83 -31.44
N ILE A 474 35.36 -29.10 -30.14
CA ILE A 474 34.13 -28.84 -29.39
C ILE A 474 34.27 -27.48 -28.71
N TYR A 475 33.30 -26.59 -28.92
CA TYR A 475 33.19 -25.33 -28.20
C TYR A 475 32.10 -25.46 -27.15
N ILE A 476 32.38 -25.04 -25.93
CA ILE A 476 31.44 -25.01 -24.81
C ILE A 476 31.17 -23.57 -24.42
N ASP A 477 29.89 -23.23 -24.24
CA ASP A 477 29.50 -21.90 -23.84
C ASP A 477 30.06 -21.49 -22.47
N VAL A 478 30.39 -20.22 -22.30
CA VAL A 478 31.08 -19.75 -21.10
C VAL A 478 30.21 -19.80 -19.84
N ASN A 479 28.89 -19.60 -19.96
CA ASN A 479 27.99 -19.51 -18.81
C ASN A 479 26.67 -20.29 -18.98
N ALA A 480 26.65 -21.25 -19.91
CA ALA A 480 25.49 -22.08 -20.23
C ALA A 480 24.26 -21.25 -20.61
N ALA A 481 24.43 -20.28 -21.52
CA ALA A 481 23.39 -19.31 -21.88
C ALA A 481 22.80 -18.54 -20.67
N GLY A 482 23.61 -18.37 -19.62
CA GLY A 482 23.23 -17.70 -18.37
C GLY A 482 22.58 -18.60 -17.32
N TYR A 483 22.40 -19.90 -17.57
CA TYR A 483 21.89 -20.85 -16.56
C TYR A 483 22.97 -21.34 -15.59
N GLY A 484 24.25 -21.22 -15.96
CA GLY A 484 25.36 -21.77 -15.19
C GLY A 484 25.56 -23.26 -15.42
N TRP A 485 26.81 -23.70 -15.21
CA TRP A 485 27.22 -25.09 -15.44
C TRP A 485 27.26 -25.88 -14.13
N PHE A 486 26.66 -27.06 -14.14
CA PHE A 486 26.98 -28.11 -13.18
C PHE A 486 28.17 -28.91 -13.70
N VAL A 487 29.23 -28.99 -12.90
CA VAL A 487 30.47 -29.71 -13.23
C VAL A 487 30.58 -30.93 -12.31
N ASP A 488 30.14 -32.08 -12.83
CA ASP A 488 30.18 -33.33 -12.09
C ASP A 488 31.61 -33.91 -12.04
N SER A 489 32.11 -34.12 -10.83
CA SER A 489 33.43 -34.74 -10.59
C SER A 489 33.39 -36.28 -10.59
N THR A 490 32.19 -36.86 -10.54
CA THR A 490 31.89 -38.29 -10.46
C THR A 490 30.77 -38.68 -11.45
N PRO A 491 30.91 -38.46 -12.77
CA PRO A 491 29.82 -38.64 -13.75
C PRO A 491 29.24 -40.06 -13.87
N ALA A 492 29.95 -41.08 -13.37
CA ALA A 492 29.46 -42.47 -13.31
C ALA A 492 28.71 -42.79 -12.00
N ASP A 493 28.72 -41.88 -11.02
CA ASP A 493 27.96 -41.96 -9.77
C ASP A 493 26.70 -41.11 -9.92
N TYR A 494 25.55 -41.76 -10.06
CA TYR A 494 24.26 -41.08 -10.24
C TYR A 494 23.59 -40.69 -8.91
N SER A 495 24.31 -40.65 -7.79
CA SER A 495 23.73 -40.38 -6.46
C SER A 495 23.07 -39.00 -6.32
N GLU A 496 23.43 -38.04 -7.17
CA GLU A 496 22.84 -36.70 -7.25
C GLU A 496 21.54 -36.67 -8.06
N TYR A 497 21.13 -37.79 -8.65
CA TYR A 497 20.02 -37.87 -9.58
C TYR A 497 19.05 -39.01 -9.24
N TYR A 498 17.84 -38.94 -9.80
CA TYR A 498 16.94 -40.08 -9.95
C TYR A 498 16.59 -40.31 -11.42
N TRP A 499 16.28 -41.56 -11.77
CA TRP A 499 15.90 -41.96 -13.11
C TRP A 499 14.47 -41.51 -13.43
N SER A 500 14.31 -40.60 -14.39
CA SER A 500 12.99 -40.25 -14.95
C SER A 500 12.58 -41.18 -16.10
N SER A 501 13.55 -41.74 -16.82
CA SER A 501 13.38 -42.75 -17.86
C SER A 501 14.70 -43.49 -18.05
N GLU A 502 14.75 -44.49 -18.94
CA GLU A 502 15.97 -45.26 -19.22
C GLU A 502 17.16 -44.40 -19.70
N LEU A 503 16.92 -43.22 -20.26
CA LEU A 503 17.96 -42.34 -20.84
C LEU A 503 17.94 -40.92 -20.26
N THR A 504 17.17 -40.67 -19.19
CA THR A 504 17.05 -39.34 -18.60
C THR A 504 17.05 -39.44 -17.08
N LEU A 505 17.97 -38.71 -16.48
CA LEU A 505 18.02 -38.49 -15.05
C LEU A 505 17.67 -37.05 -14.72
N ILE A 506 17.05 -36.87 -13.57
CA ILE A 506 16.65 -35.57 -13.02
C ILE A 506 17.35 -35.40 -11.68
N ALA A 507 17.99 -34.26 -11.49
CA ALA A 507 18.74 -33.92 -10.30
C ALA A 507 17.84 -33.91 -9.06
N LEU A 508 18.40 -34.34 -7.94
CA LEU A 508 17.78 -34.18 -6.63
C LEU A 508 17.77 -32.69 -6.27
N PRO A 509 16.70 -32.19 -5.62
CA PRO A 509 16.44 -30.74 -5.50
C PRO A 509 17.44 -29.99 -4.60
N ASP A 510 18.15 -30.70 -3.72
CA ASP A 510 19.21 -30.13 -2.87
C ASP A 510 20.62 -30.47 -3.37
N SER A 511 20.75 -31.00 -4.60
CA SER A 511 22.04 -31.30 -5.21
C SER A 511 22.54 -30.10 -6.01
N ASP A 512 23.86 -29.99 -6.12
CA ASP A 512 24.51 -28.97 -6.96
C ASP A 512 24.11 -29.09 -8.44
N ALA A 513 23.54 -30.23 -8.85
CA ALA A 513 23.04 -30.48 -10.20
C ALA A 513 21.69 -29.82 -10.49
N ALA A 514 20.87 -29.49 -9.49
CA ALA A 514 19.47 -29.07 -9.66
C ALA A 514 19.30 -27.79 -10.48
N ASP A 515 20.19 -26.81 -10.25
CA ASP A 515 20.04 -25.46 -10.76
C ASP A 515 20.91 -25.18 -12.02
N GLY A 516 21.83 -26.09 -12.35
CA GLY A 516 22.79 -25.91 -13.45
C GLY A 516 22.53 -26.81 -14.66
N ILE A 517 23.08 -26.41 -15.81
CA ILE A 517 23.15 -27.26 -17.01
C ILE A 517 24.24 -28.31 -16.80
N ASP A 518 23.94 -29.59 -17.00
CA ASP A 518 24.91 -30.67 -16.85
C ASP A 518 25.97 -30.62 -17.97
N LEU A 519 27.19 -30.18 -17.62
CA LEU A 519 28.30 -30.02 -18.56
C LEU A 519 28.69 -31.35 -19.22
N TRP A 520 28.61 -32.45 -18.46
CA TRP A 520 28.95 -33.77 -18.97
C TRP A 520 28.00 -34.20 -20.11
N THR A 521 26.69 -33.99 -19.94
CA THR A 521 25.70 -34.27 -21.00
C THR A 521 25.98 -33.48 -22.27
N VAL A 522 26.26 -32.18 -22.18
CA VAL A 522 26.54 -31.35 -23.37
C VAL A 522 27.81 -31.82 -24.08
N ILE A 523 28.89 -32.11 -23.34
CA ILE A 523 30.13 -32.62 -23.95
C ILE A 523 29.89 -33.96 -24.66
N GLN A 524 29.13 -34.86 -24.05
CA GLN A 524 28.80 -36.16 -24.61
C GLN A 524 27.92 -36.04 -25.87
N HIS A 525 27.00 -35.08 -25.90
CA HIS A 525 26.19 -34.76 -27.07
C HIS A 525 27.08 -34.30 -28.25
N GLU A 526 27.97 -33.34 -28.03
CA GLU A 526 28.88 -32.83 -29.06
C GLU A 526 29.89 -33.88 -29.53
N LEU A 527 30.35 -34.75 -28.62
CA LEU A 527 31.14 -35.93 -28.96
C LEU A 527 30.36 -36.87 -29.89
N GLY A 528 29.06 -37.05 -29.64
CA GLY A 528 28.16 -37.81 -30.51
C GLY A 528 28.19 -37.31 -31.96
N HIS A 529 28.10 -36.01 -32.17
CA HIS A 529 28.21 -35.41 -33.51
C HIS A 529 29.56 -35.67 -34.19
N LEU A 530 30.67 -35.61 -33.45
CA LEU A 530 32.00 -35.92 -33.99
C LEU A 530 32.22 -37.42 -34.26
N LEU A 531 31.33 -38.27 -33.75
CA LEU A 531 31.29 -39.71 -33.97
C LEU A 531 30.21 -40.15 -34.97
N ASP A 532 29.66 -39.19 -35.74
CA ASP A 532 28.60 -39.37 -36.75
C ASP A 532 27.22 -39.78 -36.21
N TYR A 533 26.87 -39.37 -34.98
CA TYR A 533 25.50 -39.46 -34.47
C TYR A 533 24.70 -38.19 -34.77
N GLU A 534 23.48 -38.38 -35.28
CA GLU A 534 22.50 -37.32 -35.55
C GLU A 534 21.58 -37.11 -34.34
N HIS A 535 20.85 -35.97 -34.31
CA HIS A 535 19.88 -35.70 -33.25
C HIS A 535 18.79 -36.79 -33.17
N SER A 536 18.30 -37.03 -31.95
CA SER A 536 17.23 -37.96 -31.63
C SER A 536 16.08 -37.29 -30.86
N GLU A 537 14.92 -37.93 -30.84
CA GLU A 537 13.77 -37.45 -30.04
C GLU A 537 13.94 -37.73 -28.54
N THR A 538 14.81 -38.65 -28.14
CA THR A 538 15.05 -39.07 -26.74
C THR A 538 16.52 -39.35 -26.45
N GLY A 539 16.94 -39.18 -25.20
CA GLY A 539 18.28 -39.53 -24.73
C GLY A 539 19.35 -38.47 -25.05
N LEU A 540 20.62 -38.88 -25.07
CA LEU A 540 21.78 -37.98 -25.20
C LEU A 540 21.74 -37.05 -26.42
N MET A 541 21.25 -37.53 -27.57
CA MET A 541 21.26 -36.77 -28.82
C MET A 541 20.05 -35.84 -29.00
N GLN A 542 19.27 -35.55 -27.94
CA GLN A 542 18.23 -34.52 -27.99
C GLN A 542 18.81 -33.13 -28.20
N GLU A 543 18.14 -32.30 -29.01
CA GLU A 543 18.59 -30.95 -29.38
C GLU A 543 18.56 -29.96 -28.19
N THR A 544 17.79 -30.25 -27.14
CA THR A 544 17.61 -29.35 -25.99
C THR A 544 17.94 -30.03 -24.67
N LEU A 545 18.48 -29.25 -23.74
CA LEU A 545 18.80 -29.67 -22.38
C LEU A 545 18.37 -28.58 -21.40
N ALA A 546 17.59 -28.96 -20.40
CA ALA A 546 17.16 -28.06 -19.32
C ALA A 546 18.09 -28.19 -18.10
N PRO A 547 18.14 -27.17 -17.21
CA PRO A 547 18.84 -27.27 -15.93
C PRO A 547 18.33 -28.47 -15.11
N GLY A 548 19.21 -29.10 -14.33
CA GLY A 548 18.84 -30.26 -13.53
C GLY A 548 18.63 -31.56 -14.30
N ILE A 549 18.84 -31.58 -15.62
CA ILE A 549 18.66 -32.77 -16.45
C ILE A 549 20.00 -33.34 -16.89
N ARG A 550 20.18 -34.66 -16.73
CA ARG A 550 21.25 -35.43 -17.37
C ARG A 550 20.66 -36.39 -18.39
N LYS A 551 21.27 -36.47 -19.57
CA LYS A 551 20.89 -37.42 -20.62
C LYS A 551 21.98 -38.46 -20.81
N LEU A 552 21.56 -39.72 -20.94
CA LEU A 552 22.48 -40.84 -21.17
C LEU A 552 22.43 -41.33 -22.62
N PRO A 553 23.56 -41.87 -23.13
CA PRO A 553 23.59 -42.46 -24.45
C PRO A 553 22.85 -43.80 -24.50
N GLU A 554 22.22 -44.10 -25.64
CA GLU A 554 21.56 -45.40 -25.86
C GLU A 554 22.54 -46.59 -25.79
N TRP A 555 23.82 -46.38 -26.05
CA TRP A 555 24.83 -47.45 -26.05
C TRP A 555 25.33 -47.87 -24.65
N GLU A 556 24.92 -47.20 -23.57
CA GLU A 556 25.15 -47.68 -22.20
C GLU A 556 24.23 -48.85 -21.80
N LEU A 557 23.21 -49.17 -22.61
CA LEU A 557 22.29 -50.29 -22.36
C LEU A 557 22.90 -51.69 -22.61
N ASN A 558 24.17 -51.78 -23.05
CA ASN A 558 24.88 -53.03 -23.33
C ASN A 558 25.69 -53.59 -22.14
N TYR A 559 25.20 -53.46 -20.91
CA TYR A 559 25.66 -54.37 -19.84
C TYR A 559 24.96 -55.71 -20.00
N GLU A 560 25.67 -56.66 -20.62
CA GLU A 560 25.28 -58.06 -20.71
C GLU A 560 24.88 -58.59 -19.32
N TYR A 561 23.68 -59.14 -19.24
CA TYR A 561 23.28 -60.15 -18.26
C TYR A 561 24.20 -61.38 -18.43
N GLU A 562 25.42 -61.33 -17.91
CA GLU A 562 26.18 -62.54 -17.58
C GLU A 562 25.69 -63.08 -16.23
N ASP A 563 24.51 -63.70 -16.26
CA ASP A 563 24.27 -64.95 -15.55
C ASP A 563 22.96 -65.56 -16.06
N ALA A 564 23.11 -66.59 -16.89
CA ALA A 564 22.03 -67.43 -17.31
C ALA A 564 21.43 -68.13 -16.08
N ILE A 565 20.30 -67.62 -15.60
CA ILE A 565 19.42 -68.38 -14.71
C ILE A 565 18.73 -69.44 -15.57
N ASP A 566 19.06 -70.69 -15.28
CA ASP A 566 18.42 -71.91 -15.77
C ASP A 566 16.88 -71.82 -15.68
N PRO A 567 16.13 -72.01 -16.78
CA PRO A 567 14.67 -71.89 -16.78
C PRO A 567 13.93 -72.99 -16.01
N GLU A 568 14.60 -73.86 -15.25
CA GLU A 568 13.97 -74.92 -14.44
C GLU A 568 13.67 -74.57 -12.96
N THR A 569 13.92 -73.34 -12.49
CA THR A 569 13.50 -72.94 -11.12
C THR A 569 12.56 -71.75 -11.10
N ILE A 570 11.36 -71.92 -11.66
CA ILE A 570 10.24 -71.00 -11.42
C ILE A 570 9.38 -71.58 -10.29
N ASP A 571 9.28 -70.82 -9.20
CA ASP A 571 8.36 -71.04 -8.08
C ASP A 571 6.90 -70.94 -8.57
N PRO A 572 6.04 -71.96 -8.36
CA PRO A 572 4.69 -72.00 -8.95
C PRO A 572 3.64 -71.08 -8.30
N TYR A 573 4.04 -70.01 -7.61
CA TYR A 573 3.08 -69.22 -6.82
C TYR A 573 2.23 -68.21 -7.63
N PHE A 574 2.59 -67.88 -8.87
CA PHE A 574 1.91 -66.81 -9.64
C PHE A 574 1.14 -67.26 -10.89
N SER A 575 0.89 -68.56 -11.08
CA SER A 575 0.23 -69.07 -12.28
C SER A 575 -1.32 -69.06 -12.26
N THR A 576 -1.97 -68.05 -11.67
CA THR A 576 -3.42 -67.87 -11.85
C THR A 576 -3.85 -66.41 -11.66
N ILE A 577 -3.80 -65.60 -12.71
CA ILE A 577 -4.95 -64.80 -13.20
C ILE A 577 -4.71 -64.62 -14.72
N GLN A 578 -5.57 -65.25 -15.52
CA GLN A 578 -5.71 -65.01 -16.95
C GLN A 578 -6.89 -64.06 -17.20
N ASP A 579 -6.85 -63.46 -18.39
CA ASP A 579 -7.83 -62.63 -19.07
C ASP A 579 -7.76 -61.14 -18.70
N GLY A 580 -7.52 -60.22 -19.63
CA GLY A 580 -7.50 -60.31 -21.08
C GLY A 580 -7.95 -58.97 -21.62
N ASN A 581 -7.13 -58.32 -22.45
CA ASN A 581 -7.60 -57.46 -23.53
C ASN A 581 -6.44 -57.16 -24.49
N ASN A 582 -6.72 -57.43 -25.76
CA ASN A 582 -5.87 -57.20 -26.91
C ASN A 582 -5.51 -55.72 -27.03
N LEU A 583 -4.21 -55.43 -27.17
CA LEU A 583 -3.73 -54.25 -27.90
C LEU A 583 -3.28 -54.72 -29.29
N LEU A 584 -3.82 -54.06 -30.32
CA LEU A 584 -3.34 -54.16 -31.70
C LEU A 584 -2.19 -53.15 -31.92
N PRO A 585 -1.33 -53.41 -32.91
CA PRO A 585 0.08 -52.99 -32.92
C PRO A 585 0.30 -51.58 -33.46
N PHE A 586 1.48 -51.04 -33.09
CA PHE A 586 2.14 -49.78 -33.44
C PHE A 586 1.48 -48.89 -34.50
#